data_AF-A0A965L465-F1
#
_entry.id   AF-A0A965L465-F1
#
_cell.length_a   1.000
_cell.length_b   1.000
_cell.length_c   1.000
_cell.angle_alpha   90.00
_cell.angle_beta   90.00
_cell.angle_gamma   90.00
#
_symmetry.space_group_name_H-M   'P 1'
#
loop_
_entity.id
_entity.type
_entity.pdbx_description
1 polymer ?
#
loop_
_entity_poly.entity_id
_entity_poly.type
_entity_poly.pdbx_seq_one_letter_code
_entity_poly.pdbx_strand_id
1 'polypeptide(L)' 'MRPDLSGVIISKIILPTRPDLAHYEVAEARGKLDVKTLNWLVQWALDTGSNLFYQIDGKHHAIGSQAFKSAMSGR' A
#
# COMPACT_ATOMS: atom_id res chain seq x y z
N MET A 1 -6.83 10.15 12.63
CA MET A 1 -6.07 10.93 11.62
C MET A 1 -7.05 11.29 10.50
N ARG A 2 -7.08 12.53 10.00
CA ARG A 2 -7.97 12.92 8.87
C ARG A 2 -7.26 12.61 7.53
N PRO A 3 -7.80 11.73 6.68
CA PRO A 3 -7.18 11.32 5.40
C PRO A 3 -6.95 12.46 4.40
N ASP A 4 -7.70 13.55 4.57
CA ASP A 4 -7.74 14.75 3.75
C ASP A 4 -6.49 15.65 3.87
N LEU A 5 -5.58 15.37 4.82
CA LEU A 5 -4.34 16.13 5.04
C LEU A 5 -3.06 15.38 4.65
N SER A 6 -3.14 14.11 4.23
CA SER A 6 -1.94 13.27 4.07
C SER A 6 -1.37 13.23 2.65
N GLY A 7 -1.95 13.96 1.67
CA GLY A 7 -1.41 14.06 0.31
C GLY A 7 -1.26 12.72 -0.42
N VAL A 8 -1.91 11.67 0.08
CA VAL A 8 -1.87 10.30 -0.46
C VAL A 8 -3.16 9.93 -1.14
N ILE A 9 -3.04 9.26 -2.27
CA ILE A 9 -4.13 8.60 -2.96
C ILE A 9 -4.03 7.11 -2.61
N ILE A 10 -5.08 6.58 -1.99
CA ILE A 10 -5.20 5.16 -1.72
C ILE A 10 -6.18 4.57 -2.73
N SER A 11 -5.67 3.75 -3.63
CA SER A 11 -6.45 3.06 -4.65
C SER A 11 -6.63 1.61 -4.26
N LYS A 12 -7.87 1.12 -4.25
CA LYS A 12 -8.13 -0.32 -4.09
C LYS A 12 -8.03 -0.99 -5.46
N ILE A 13 -7.08 -1.90 -5.61
CA ILE A 13 -6.85 -2.66 -6.83
C ILE A 13 -7.35 -4.09 -6.63
N ILE A 14 -8.27 -4.52 -7.49
CA ILE A 14 -8.73 -5.90 -7.57
C ILE A 14 -8.37 -6.41 -8.96
N LEU A 15 -7.48 -7.41 -9.01
CA LEU A 15 -7.07 -8.01 -10.27
C LEU A 15 -8.09 -9.12 -10.65
N PRO A 16 -8.78 -9.02 -11.80
CA PRO A 16 -9.78 -10.02 -12.19
C PRO A 16 -9.23 -11.45 -12.30
N THR A 17 -7.95 -11.57 -12.67
CA THR A 17 -7.24 -12.85 -12.84
C THR A 17 -6.67 -13.40 -11.54
N ARG A 18 -6.52 -12.57 -10.50
CA ARG A 18 -5.95 -12.91 -9.18
C ARG A 18 -6.69 -12.14 -8.08
N PRO A 19 -7.96 -12.46 -7.80
CA PRO A 19 -8.73 -11.79 -6.75
C PRO A 19 -8.14 -12.02 -5.35
N ASP A 20 -7.37 -13.11 -5.17
CA ASP A 20 -6.56 -13.39 -3.99
C ASP A 20 -5.44 -12.37 -3.74
N LEU A 21 -5.07 -11.59 -4.76
CA LEU A 21 -4.05 -10.54 -4.72
C LEU A 21 -4.66 -9.13 -4.69
N ALA A 22 -5.94 -9.00 -4.31
CA ALA A 22 -6.53 -7.71 -4.04
C ALA A 22 -5.66 -6.94 -3.03
N HIS A 23 -5.37 -5.69 -3.34
CA HIS A 23 -4.46 -4.87 -2.55
C HIS A 23 -4.85 -3.39 -2.59
N TYR A 24 -4.30 -2.66 -1.64
CA TYR A 24 -4.35 -1.21 -1.62
C TYR A 24 -3.02 -0.68 -2.14
N GLU A 25 -3.09 0.14 -3.18
CA GLU A 25 -1.95 0.86 -3.72
C GLU A 25 -1.96 2.29 -3.19
N VAL A 26 -0.85 2.71 -2.62
CA VAL A 26 -0.69 4.05 -2.06
C VAL A 26 0.26 4.83 -2.95
N ALA A 27 -0.31 5.81 -3.65
CA ALA A 27 0.42 6.72 -4.52
C ALA A 27 0.54 8.11 -3.88
N GLU A 28 1.73 8.71 -3.99
CA GLU A 28 1.99 10.07 -3.52
C GLU A 28 1.42 11.09 -4.52
N ALA A 29 0.53 11.98 -4.07
CA ALA A 29 -0.08 12.97 -4.96
C ALA A 29 0.80 14.22 -5.18
N ARG A 30 1.77 14.47 -4.29
CA ARG A 30 2.85 15.50 -4.36
C ARG A 30 3.61 15.52 -3.02
N GLY A 31 4.84 14.99 -3.00
CA GLY A 31 5.72 15.03 -1.81
C GLY A 31 5.91 13.67 -1.13
N LYS A 32 6.87 13.59 -0.21
CA LYS A 32 7.20 12.36 0.52
C LYS A 32 6.10 11.99 1.50
N LEU A 33 5.71 10.72 1.52
CA LEU A 33 4.86 10.13 2.55
C LEU A 33 5.48 10.41 3.93
N ASP A 34 4.74 11.08 4.81
CA ASP A 34 5.23 11.30 6.15
C ASP A 34 5.25 9.99 6.94
N VAL A 35 6.22 9.87 7.85
CA VAL A 35 6.46 8.64 8.64
C VAL A 35 5.23 8.24 9.47
N LYS A 36 4.41 9.19 9.92
CA LYS A 36 3.21 8.89 10.72
C LYS A 36 2.13 8.27 9.84
N THR A 37 1.92 8.81 8.63
CA THR A 37 0.98 8.26 7.66
C THR A 37 1.40 6.86 7.24
N LEU A 38 2.69 6.65 6.95
CA LEU A 38 3.21 5.31 6.65
C LEU A 38 2.97 4.34 7.81
N ASN A 39 3.34 4.71 9.04
CA ASN A 39 3.16 3.85 10.20
C ASN A 39 1.70 3.46 10.38
N TRP A 40 0.79 4.43 10.24
CA TRP A 40 -0.64 4.16 10.33
C TRP A 40 -1.13 3.21 9.24
N LEU A 41 -0.71 3.41 7.98
CA LEU A 41 -1.06 2.52 6.86
C LEU A 41 -0.56 1.09 7.06
N VAL A 42 0.68 0.95 7.53
CA VAL A 42 1.28 -0.35 7.83
C VAL A 42 0.52 -1.04 8.96
N GLN A 43 0.24 -0.34 10.06
CA GLN A 43 -0.55 -0.89 11.17
C GLN A 43 -1.93 -1.32 10.72
N TRP A 44 -2.65 -0.47 10.01
CA TRP A 44 -3.97 -0.79 9.48
C TRP A 44 -3.96 -2.02 8.56
N ALA A 45 -2.96 -2.15 7.68
CA ALA A 45 -2.84 -3.30 6.79
C ALA A 45 -2.60 -4.60 7.58
N LEU A 46 -1.77 -4.55 8.63
CA LEU A 46 -1.54 -5.68 9.52
C LEU A 46 -2.79 -6.07 10.32
N ASP A 47 -3.49 -5.08 10.88
CA ASP A 47 -4.70 -5.30 11.70
C ASP A 47 -5.86 -5.89 10.88
N THR A 48 -5.96 -5.52 9.60
CA THR A 48 -7.02 -6.00 8.70
C THR A 48 -6.62 -7.23 7.88
N GLY A 49 -5.35 -7.64 7.91
CA GLY A 49 -4.81 -8.68 7.02
C GLY A 49 -4.81 -8.27 5.54
N SER A 50 -4.86 -6.97 5.25
CA SER A 50 -4.91 -6.44 3.88
C SER A 50 -3.52 -6.43 3.23
N ASN A 51 -3.47 -6.67 1.92
CA ASN A 51 -2.27 -6.44 1.12
C ASN A 51 -2.11 -4.94 0.83
N LEU A 52 -0.89 -4.43 0.97
CA LEU A 52 -0.54 -3.03 0.76
C LEU A 52 0.69 -2.93 -0.14
N PHE A 53 0.59 -2.13 -1.19
CA PHE A 53 1.70 -1.74 -2.07
C PHE A 53 1.91 -0.23 -1.97
N TYR A 54 3.14 0.21 -1.74
CA TYR A 54 3.45 1.62 -1.56
C TYR A 54 4.87 1.93 -2.01
N GLN A 55 5.15 3.20 -2.26
CA GLN A 55 6.48 3.68 -2.67
C GLN A 55 7.07 4.61 -1.62
N ILE A 56 8.39 4.48 -1.35
CA ILE A 56 9.17 5.40 -0.51
C ILE A 56 10.49 5.67 -1.20
N ASP A 57 10.84 6.95 -1.36
CA ASP A 57 12.12 7.37 -1.96
C ASP A 57 12.42 6.65 -3.29
N GLY A 58 11.39 6.48 -4.12
CA GLY A 58 11.49 5.80 -5.42
C GLY A 58 11.44 4.27 -5.36
N LYS A 59 11.50 3.65 -4.18
CA LYS A 59 11.48 2.19 -4.01
C LYS A 59 10.08 1.68 -3.69
N HIS A 60 9.68 0.61 -4.35
CA HIS A 60 8.42 -0.08 -4.06
C HIS A 60 8.57 -1.04 -2.89
N HIS A 61 7.51 -1.12 -2.09
CA HIS A 61 7.41 -1.96 -0.93
C HIS A 61 6.04 -2.65 -0.91
N ALA A 62 6.03 -3.90 -0.43
CA ALA A 62 4.83 -4.72 -0.35
C ALA A 62 4.70 -5.35 1.05
N ILE A 63 3.51 -5.24 1.65
CA ILE A 63 3.14 -5.90 2.89
C ILE A 63 1.86 -6.71 2.64
N GLY A 64 1.72 -7.85 3.31
CA GLY A 64 0.60 -8.77 3.13
C GLY A 64 1.04 -10.21 2.98
N SER A 65 0.25 -10.98 2.24
CA SER A 65 0.46 -12.41 2.03
C SER A 65 1.77 -12.70 1.30
N GLN A 66 2.33 -13.91 1.49
CA GLN A 66 3.56 -14.31 0.81
C GLN A 66 3.37 -14.33 -0.71
N ALA A 67 2.22 -14.80 -1.19
CA ALA A 67 1.88 -14.80 -2.61
C ALA A 67 1.87 -13.39 -3.20
N PHE A 68 1.33 -12.42 -2.46
CA PHE A 68 1.32 -11.01 -2.84
C PHE A 68 2.72 -10.41 -2.90
N LYS A 69 3.52 -10.61 -1.85
CA LYS A 69 4.91 -10.14 -1.79
C LYS A 69 5.74 -10.68 -2.96
N SER A 70 5.62 -11.98 -3.26
CA SER A 70 6.30 -12.59 -4.40
C SER A 70 5.85 -11.99 -5.74
N ALA A 71 4.55 -11.73 -5.92
CA ALA A 71 4.02 -11.12 -7.14
C ALA A 71 4.49 -9.66 -7.35
N MET A 72 4.71 -8.91 -6.28
CA MET A 72 5.13 -7.50 -6.34
C MET A 72 6.65 -7.31 -6.33
N SER A 73 7.44 -8.35 -6.00
CA SER A 73 8.91 -8.27 -5.96
C SER A 73 9.57 -8.13 -7.35
N GLY A 74 8.81 -8.25 -8.43
CA GLY A 74 9.29 -8.11 -9.81
C GLY A 74 8.80 -6.85 -10.54
N ARG A 75 8.22 -5.88 -9.82
CA ARG A 75 7.68 -4.62 -10.38
C ARG A 75 8.56 -3.41 -10.09
#